data_AF-M3HR65-F1
#
_entry.id   AF-M3HR65-F1
#
_cell.length_a   1.000
_cell.length_b   1.000
_cell.length_c   1.000
_cell.angle_alpha   90.00
_cell.angle_beta   90.00
_cell.angle_gamma   90.00
#
_symmetry.space_group_name_H-M   'P 1'
#
loop_
_entity.id
_entity.type
_entity.pdbx_description
1 polymer ?
#
loop_
_entity_poly.entity_id
_entity_poly.type
_entity_poly.pdbx_seq_one_letter_code
_entity_poly.pdbx_strand_id
1 'polypeptide(L)'
;MIHGILELKPPEVDDAPFLTLTYDFDKIPHAFKLSKNYSIMEYSYYKYKPMLVKAQEFARRKMLKNALNYYRVIKSQNIPPELRKMINRNIKDITEFMEKYLMAKGG
;
A
#
# COMPACT_ATOMS: atom_id res chain seq x y z
N MET A 1 51.52 1.11 -8.30
CA MET A 1 50.60 -0.06 -8.32
C MET A 1 49.75 0.06 -7.06
N ILE A 2 48.50 0.54 -7.15
CA ILE A 2 47.61 0.74 -6.00
C ILE A 2 46.49 -0.28 -6.12
N HIS A 3 46.51 -1.32 -5.28
CA HIS A 3 45.41 -2.27 -5.13
C HIS A 3 44.41 -1.69 -4.14
N GLY A 4 43.51 -0.82 -4.63
CA GLY A 4 42.36 -0.38 -3.87
C GLY A 4 41.21 -1.36 -4.10
N ILE A 5 41.14 -2.43 -3.30
CA ILE A 5 39.94 -3.26 -3.26
C ILE A 5 38.87 -2.43 -2.54
N LEU A 6 37.89 -1.96 -3.30
CA LEU A 6 36.71 -1.29 -2.76
C LEU A 6 35.88 -2.35 -2.03
N GLU A 7 36.09 -2.52 -0.72
CA GLU A 7 35.21 -3.36 0.10
C GLU A 7 33.84 -2.67 0.15
N LEU A 8 32.91 -3.20 -0.65
CA LEU A 8 31.50 -2.82 -0.59
C LEU A 8 30.97 -3.23 0.77
N LYS A 9 30.84 -2.26 1.69
CA LYS A 9 30.15 -2.45 2.96
C LYS A 9 28.75 -3.01 2.63
N PRO A 10 28.30 -4.10 3.26
CA PRO A 10 26.97 -4.62 3.03
C PRO A 10 25.95 -3.50 3.31
N PRO A 11 24.92 -3.35 2.45
CA PRO A 11 23.94 -2.27 2.60
C PRO A 11 23.40 -2.25 4.02
N GLU A 12 23.45 -1.09 4.68
CA GLU A 12 22.91 -0.94 6.02
C GLU A 12 21.40 -1.25 5.96
N VAL A 13 20.80 -1.72 7.05
CA VAL A 13 19.40 -2.19 7.12
C VAL A 13 18.38 -1.13 6.65
N ASP A 14 18.82 0.12 6.49
CA ASP A 14 18.08 1.27 5.94
C ASP A 14 17.92 1.27 4.41
N ASP A 15 18.67 0.44 3.66
CA ASP A 15 18.53 0.29 2.20
C ASP A 15 17.34 -0.59 1.80
N ALA A 16 16.54 -1.06 2.78
CA ALA A 16 15.32 -1.79 2.52
C ALA A 16 14.32 -0.89 1.77
N PRO A 17 13.89 -1.25 0.56
CA PRO A 17 13.04 -0.39 -0.27
C PRO A 17 11.77 0.01 0.46
N PHE A 18 11.37 1.26 0.31
CA PHE A 18 10.14 1.75 0.88
C PHE A 18 8.95 1.20 0.07
N LEU A 19 7.98 0.61 0.78
CA LEU A 19 6.72 0.23 0.17
C LEU A 19 5.99 1.50 -0.30
N THR A 20 5.80 1.62 -1.61
CA THR A 20 4.95 2.64 -2.21
C THR A 20 3.58 2.03 -2.53
N LEU A 21 2.52 2.61 -1.98
CA LEU A 21 1.16 2.23 -2.31
C LEU A 21 0.68 3.05 -3.52
N THR A 22 0.02 2.40 -4.47
CA THR A 22 -0.49 3.05 -5.69
C THR A 22 -1.51 4.15 -5.37
N TYR A 23 -2.43 3.88 -4.44
CA TYR A 23 -3.44 4.85 -4.02
C TYR A 23 -3.11 5.40 -2.65
N ASP A 24 -2.98 6.73 -2.57
CA ASP A 24 -3.14 7.45 -1.31
C ASP A 24 -4.62 7.73 -1.03
N PHE A 25 -5.07 7.54 0.21
CA PHE A 25 -6.45 7.84 0.63
C PHE A 25 -6.52 9.19 1.36
N ASP A 26 -5.64 10.13 1.01
CA ASP A 26 -5.69 11.50 1.51
C ASP A 26 -6.78 12.30 0.79
N LYS A 27 -6.92 12.06 -0.52
CA LYS A 27 -7.93 12.64 -1.40
C LYS A 27 -8.52 11.62 -2.38
N ILE A 28 -9.74 11.88 -2.85
CA ILE A 28 -10.37 11.07 -3.91
C ILE A 28 -9.65 11.35 -5.24
N PRO A 29 -9.19 10.32 -5.98
CA PRO A 29 -8.55 10.52 -7.27
C PRO A 29 -9.44 11.26 -8.28
N HIS A 30 -8.85 12.21 -9.01
CA HIS A 30 -9.58 13.09 -9.92
C HIS A 30 -10.40 12.32 -10.97
N ALA A 31 -9.89 11.18 -11.45
CA ALA A 31 -10.56 10.31 -12.42
C ALA A 31 -11.96 9.86 -11.97
N PHE A 32 -12.21 9.76 -10.65
CA PHE A 32 -13.51 9.35 -10.13
C PHE A 32 -14.50 10.50 -9.95
N LYS A 33 -14.03 11.77 -9.91
CA LYS A 33 -14.90 12.95 -9.78
C LYS A 33 -15.89 13.10 -10.94
N LEU A 34 -15.56 12.52 -12.09
CA LEU A 34 -16.38 12.56 -13.31
C LEU A 34 -17.30 11.33 -13.44
N SER A 35 -17.29 10.41 -12.48
CA SER A 35 -18.14 9.21 -12.52
C SER A 35 -19.60 9.55 -12.26
N LYS A 36 -20.53 8.95 -13.01
CA LYS A 36 -21.98 9.03 -12.72
C LYS A 36 -22.34 8.57 -11.31
N ASN A 37 -21.51 7.71 -10.70
CA ASN A 37 -21.71 7.18 -9.34
C ASN A 37 -20.86 7.93 -8.29
N TYR A 38 -20.40 9.15 -8.60
CA TYR A 38 -19.50 9.91 -7.73
C TYR A 38 -20.04 10.05 -6.31
N SER A 39 -21.31 10.42 -6.12
CA SER A 39 -21.86 10.67 -4.78
C SER A 39 -21.86 9.41 -3.89
N ILE A 40 -22.15 8.23 -4.46
CA ILE A 40 -22.15 6.96 -3.74
C ILE A 40 -20.71 6.55 -3.38
N MET A 41 -19.79 6.76 -4.32
CA MET A 41 -18.36 6.51 -4.14
C MET A 41 -17.77 7.45 -3.08
N GLU A 42 -18.07 8.75 -3.14
CA GLU A 42 -17.63 9.78 -2.21
C GLU A 42 -18.13 9.50 -0.79
N TYR A 43 -19.42 9.19 -0.64
CA TYR A 43 -19.99 8.78 0.64
C TYR A 43 -19.23 7.59 1.24
N SER A 44 -19.02 6.54 0.43
CA SER A 44 -18.32 5.33 0.87
C SER A 44 -16.86 5.63 1.22
N TYR A 45 -16.20 6.47 0.44
CA TYR A 45 -14.83 6.90 0.69
C TYR A 45 -14.71 7.59 2.06
N TYR A 46 -15.55 8.58 2.34
CA TYR A 46 -15.52 9.28 3.63
C TYR A 46 -15.91 8.38 4.80
N LYS A 47 -16.87 7.48 4.60
CA LYS A 47 -17.26 6.47 5.60
C LYS A 47 -16.07 5.60 6.03
N TYR A 48 -15.25 5.14 5.09
CA TYR A 48 -14.12 4.24 5.37
C TYR A 48 -12.76 4.95 5.50
N LYS A 49 -12.69 6.27 5.28
CA LYS A 49 -11.45 7.06 5.31
C LYS A 49 -10.59 6.80 6.57
N PRO A 50 -11.13 6.78 7.80
CA PRO A 50 -10.32 6.52 8.99
C PRO A 50 -9.61 5.15 8.95
N MET A 51 -10.30 4.12 8.44
CA MET A 51 -9.73 2.77 8.34
C MET A 51 -8.70 2.67 7.21
N LEU A 52 -8.93 3.36 6.08
CA LEU A 52 -8.00 3.44 4.95
C LEU A 52 -6.70 4.13 5.37
N VAL A 53 -6.79 5.29 6.03
CA VAL A 53 -5.62 6.02 6.54
C VAL A 53 -4.85 5.16 7.56
N LYS A 54 -5.55 4.47 8.47
CA LYS A 54 -4.92 3.57 9.43
C LYS A 54 -4.20 2.40 8.76
N ALA A 55 -4.76 1.84 7.67
CA ALA A 55 -4.09 0.82 6.88
C ALA A 55 -2.78 1.34 6.25
N GLN A 56 -2.79 2.57 5.72
CA GLN A 56 -1.60 3.21 5.15
C GLN A 56 -0.53 3.50 6.22
N GLU A 57 -0.95 3.91 7.41
CA GLU A 57 -0.02 4.11 8.54
C GLU A 57 0.69 2.80 8.92
N PHE A 58 -0.05 1.69 9.01
CA PHE A 58 0.57 0.38 9.23
C PHE A 58 1.53 0.01 8.11
N ALA A 59 1.20 0.30 6.85
CA ALA A 59 2.08 0.04 5.71
C ALA A 59 3.39 0.84 5.82
N ARG A 60 3.31 2.13 6.14
CA ARG A 60 4.49 3.02 6.36
C ARG A 60 5.38 2.52 7.50
N ARG A 61 4.78 1.99 8.58
CA ARG A 61 5.49 1.39 9.72
C ARG A 61 6.01 -0.03 9.46
N LYS A 62 5.97 -0.52 8.21
CA LYS A 62 6.33 -1.89 7.81
C LYS A 62 5.50 -3.00 8.52
N MET A 63 4.34 -2.65 9.08
CA MET A 63 3.39 -3.57 9.73
C MET A 63 2.41 -4.14 8.69
N LEU A 64 2.95 -4.84 7.68
CA LEU A 64 2.24 -5.19 6.44
C LEU A 64 1.03 -6.11 6.67
N LYS A 65 1.12 -7.07 7.60
CA LYS A 65 0.00 -7.95 7.96
C LYS A 65 -1.20 -7.15 8.51
N ASN A 66 -0.94 -6.14 9.33
CA ASN A 66 -1.99 -5.28 9.88
C ASN A 66 -2.60 -4.41 8.79
N ALA A 67 -1.78 -3.81 7.91
CA ALA A 67 -2.26 -3.06 6.76
C ALA A 67 -3.20 -3.92 5.88
N LEU A 68 -2.79 -5.15 5.55
CA LEU A 68 -3.61 -6.10 4.80
C LEU A 68 -4.93 -6.43 5.49
N ASN A 69 -4.92 -6.61 6.82
CA ASN A 69 -6.14 -6.91 7.57
C ASN A 69 -7.16 -5.78 7.43
N TYR A 70 -6.74 -4.52 7.63
CA TYR A 70 -7.64 -3.38 7.47
C TYR A 70 -8.23 -3.29 6.06
N TYR A 71 -7.39 -3.44 5.03
CA TYR A 71 -7.87 -3.44 3.65
C TYR A 71 -8.85 -4.57 3.36
N ARG A 72 -8.60 -5.78 3.87
CA ARG A 72 -9.50 -6.94 3.71
C ARG A 72 -10.84 -6.74 4.42
N VAL A 73 -10.84 -6.16 5.62
CA VAL A 73 -12.07 -5.84 6.37
C VAL A 73 -12.92 -4.82 5.62
N ILE A 74 -12.33 -3.77 5.04
CA ILE A 74 -13.09 -2.78 4.25
C ILE A 74 -13.60 -3.42 2.96
N LYS A 75 -12.77 -4.23 2.29
CA LYS A 75 -13.14 -4.96 1.07
C LYS A 75 -14.32 -5.92 1.30
N SER A 76 -14.46 -6.53 2.47
CA SER A 76 -15.60 -7.42 2.76
C SER A 76 -16.91 -6.67 2.98
N GLN A 77 -16.88 -5.36 3.15
CA GLN A 77 -18.08 -4.54 3.24
C GLN A 77 -18.73 -4.35 1.87
N ASN A 78 -20.00 -3.92 1.89
CA ASN A 78 -20.68 -3.45 0.69
C ASN A 78 -20.13 -2.06 0.27
N ILE A 79 -19.02 -2.08 -0.48
CA ILE A 79 -18.36 -0.89 -1.02
C ILE A 79 -18.54 -0.79 -2.54
N PRO A 80 -18.54 0.43 -3.09
CA PRO A 80 -18.59 0.67 -4.52
C PRO A 80 -17.44 -0.01 -5.28
N PRO A 81 -17.67 -0.44 -6.53
CA PRO A 81 -16.64 -1.09 -7.36
C PRO A 81 -15.34 -0.29 -7.50
N GLU A 82 -15.44 1.03 -7.58
CA GLU A 82 -14.31 1.95 -7.70
C GLU A 82 -13.42 1.90 -6.45
N LEU A 83 -14.03 1.99 -5.26
CA LEU A 83 -13.31 1.88 -3.99
C LEU A 83 -12.69 0.49 -3.83
N ARG A 84 -13.42 -0.55 -4.25
CA ARG A 84 -12.90 -1.93 -4.26
C ARG A 84 -11.67 -2.08 -5.14
N LYS A 85 -11.64 -1.46 -6.33
CA LYS A 85 -10.47 -1.46 -7.22
C LYS A 85 -9.25 -0.81 -6.57
N MET A 86 -9.42 0.35 -5.92
CA MET A 86 -8.33 1.03 -5.20
C MET A 86 -7.75 0.17 -4.08
N ILE A 87 -8.61 -0.41 -3.23
CA ILE A 87 -8.19 -1.29 -2.13
C ILE A 87 -7.48 -2.54 -2.66
N ASN A 88 -8.02 -3.19 -3.70
CA ASN A 88 -7.39 -4.36 -4.31
C ASN A 88 -6.00 -4.03 -4.85
N ARG A 89 -5.81 -2.84 -5.43
CA ARG A 89 -4.50 -2.41 -5.93
C ARG A 89 -3.50 -2.24 -4.79
N ASN A 90 -3.86 -1.57 -3.71
CA ASN A 90 -2.97 -1.42 -2.55
C ASN A 90 -2.67 -2.76 -1.85
N ILE A 91 -3.64 -3.68 -1.79
CA ILE A 91 -3.40 -5.06 -1.32
C ILE A 91 -2.33 -5.72 -2.20
N LYS A 92 -2.45 -5.60 -3.53
CA LYS A 92 -1.50 -6.16 -4.49
C LYS A 92 -0.10 -5.58 -4.32
N ASP A 93 0.01 -4.26 -4.16
CA ASP A 93 1.29 -3.59 -3.92
C ASP A 93 1.97 -4.13 -2.65
N ILE A 94 1.21 -4.33 -1.56
CA ILE A 94 1.72 -4.90 -0.31
C ILE A 94 2.15 -6.36 -0.51
N THR A 95 1.34 -7.18 -1.18
CA THR A 95 1.66 -8.60 -1.37
C THR A 95 2.87 -8.80 -2.26
N GLU A 96 2.98 -8.06 -3.37
CA GLU A 96 4.15 -8.11 -4.25
C GLU A 96 5.42 -7.65 -3.54
N PHE A 97 5.31 -6.62 -2.69
CA PHE A 97 6.41 -6.19 -1.84
C PHE A 97 6.81 -7.32 -0.87
N MET A 98 5.85 -7.90 -0.15
CA MET A 98 6.12 -9.01 0.77
C MET A 98 6.79 -10.19 0.06
N GLU A 99 6.32 -10.59 -1.11
CA GLU A 99 6.90 -11.68 -1.90
C GLU A 99 8.35 -11.37 -2.27
N LYS A 100 8.63 -10.19 -2.83
CA LYS A 100 9.98 -9.80 -3.23
C LYS A 100 10.96 -9.72 -2.06
N TYR A 101 10.56 -9.15 -0.93
CA TYR A 101 11.48 -8.91 0.20
C TYR A 101 11.58 -10.07 1.20
N LEU A 102 10.52 -10.86 1.38
CA LEU A 102 10.57 -12.03 2.26
C LEU A 102 11.21 -13.23 1.57
N MET A 103 11.02 -13.41 0.25
CA MET A 103 11.73 -14.46 -0.50
C MET A 103 13.22 -14.13 -0.67
N ALA A 104 13.58 -12.85 -0.80
CA ALA A 104 14.98 -12.43 -0.89
C ALA A 104 15.79 -12.60 0.42
N LYS A 105 15.14 -12.76 1.58
CA LYS A 105 15.79 -13.00 2.89
C LYS A 105 15.79 -14.46 3.33
N GLY A 106 15.17 -15.36 2.57
CA GLY A 106 14.98 -16.77 2.93
C GLY A 106 15.75 -17.78 2.06
N GLY A 107 16.75 -17.33 1.31
CA GLY A 107 17.63 -18.16 0.46
C GLY A 107 19.09 -18.00 0.84
#